data_AF-A0A6G2KC57-F1
#
_entry.id   AF-A0A6G2KC57-F1
#
_cell.length_a   1.000
_cell.length_b   1.000
_cell.length_c   1.000
_cell.angle_alpha   90.00
_cell.angle_beta   90.00
_cell.angle_gamma   90.00
#
_symmetry.space_group_name_H-M   'P 1'
#
loop_
_entity.id
_entity.type
_entity.pdbx_description
1 polymer ?
#
loop_
_entity_poly.entity_id
_entity_poly.type
_entity_poly.pdbx_seq_one_letter_code
_entity_poly.pdbx_strand_id
1 'polypeptide(L)' 'MNWYLGFGGIVCLVIGLIGQAFEMRNIRMASENETGSPTMFTDKANFKWYGIIGAGIVLWYAAERL' A
#
# COMPACT_ATOMS: atom_id res chain seq x y z
N MET A 1 3.95 15.25 18.10
CA MET A 1 4.43 14.53 16.91
C MET A 1 5.84 13.97 17.16
N ASN A 2 5.93 12.65 17.36
CA ASN A 2 7.21 11.94 17.32
C ASN A 2 7.68 11.82 15.85
N TRP A 3 8.68 12.62 15.49
CA TRP A 3 9.16 12.76 14.12
C TRP A 3 9.70 11.47 13.51
N TYR A 4 10.30 10.57 14.32
CA TYR A 4 10.82 9.30 13.83
C TYR A 4 9.68 8.36 13.41
N LEU A 5 8.62 8.28 14.22
CA LEU A 5 7.43 7.50 13.90
C LEU A 5 6.67 8.10 12.72
N GLY A 6 6.56 9.43 12.65
CA GLY A 6 5.93 10.13 11.54
C GLY A 6 6.65 9.89 10.22
N PHE A 7 7.97 10.01 10.19
CA PHE A 7 8.78 9.73 9.02
C PHE A 7 8.69 8.25 8.61
N GLY A 8 8.78 7.32 9.57
CA GLY A 8 8.58 5.89 9.31
C GLY A 8 7.20 5.59 8.72
N GLY A 9 6.15 6.24 9.21
CA GLY A 9 4.80 6.14 8.67
C GLY A 9 4.71 6.62 7.21
N ILE A 10 5.31 7.77 6.90
CA ILE A 10 5.36 8.31 5.53
C ILE A 10 6.11 7.36 4.59
N VAL A 11 7.27 6.85 5.01
CA VAL A 11 8.04 5.88 4.21
C VAL A 11 7.22 4.63 3.91
N CYS A 12 6.51 4.10 4.92
CA CYS A 12 5.62 2.96 4.74
C CYS A 12 4.50 3.29 3.74
N LEU A 13 3.86 4.46 3.86
CA LEU A 13 2.80 4.88 2.93
C LEU A 13 3.31 4.98 1.49
N VAL A 14 4.47 5.61 1.27
CA VAL A 14 5.05 5.77 -0.07
C VAL A 14 5.38 4.41 -0.68
N ILE A 15 6.07 3.54 0.06
CA ILE A 15 6.40 2.18 -0.41
C ILE A 15 5.14 1.37 -0.70
N GLY A 16 4.15 1.44 0.19
CA GLY A 16 2.87 0.75 0.07
C GLY A 16 2.12 1.15 -1.19
N LEU A 17 1.97 2.45 -1.44
CA LEU A 17 1.26 2.98 -2.61
C LEU A 17 1.99 2.69 -3.92
N ILE A 18 3.31 2.89 -3.95
CA ILE A 18 4.13 2.63 -5.15
C ILE A 18 4.10 1.13 -5.47
N GLY A 19 4.37 0.28 -4.47
CA GLY A 19 4.37 -1.17 -4.63
C GLY A 19 3.01 -1.69 -5.10
N GLN A 20 1.92 -1.19 -4.52
CA GLN A 20 0.56 -1.51 -4.97
C GLN A 20 0.36 -1.14 -6.44
N ALA A 21 0.79 0.04 -6.89
CA ALA A 21 0.66 0.45 -8.27
C ALA A 21 1.45 -0.44 -9.26
N PHE A 22 2.65 -0.89 -8.86
CA PHE A 22 3.44 -1.83 -9.68
C PHE A 22 2.81 -3.22 -9.73
N GLU A 23 2.31 -3.74 -8.62
CA GLU A 23 1.63 -5.04 -8.58
C GLU A 23 0.34 -5.00 -9.40
N MET A 24 -0.40 -3.90 -9.29
CA MET A 24 -1.56 -3.62 -10.12
C MET A 24 -1.24 -3.61 -11.62
N ARG A 25 -0.11 -3.00 -12.01
CA ARG A 25 0.37 -3.08 -13.39
C ARG A 25 0.71 -4.52 -13.78
N ASN A 26 1.34 -5.28 -12.90
CA ASN A 26 1.71 -6.67 -13.16
C ASN A 26 0.48 -7.57 -13.38
N ILE A 27 -0.53 -7.46 -12.52
CA ILE A 27 -1.81 -8.17 -12.65
C ILE A 27 -2.47 -7.87 -14.00
N ARG A 28 -2.48 -6.60 -14.43
CA ARG A 28 -3.03 -6.20 -15.73
C ARG A 28 -2.29 -6.82 -16.92
N MET A 29 -0.96 -6.91 -16.84
CA MET A 29 -0.14 -7.49 -17.91
C MET A 29 -0.30 -9.02 -17.96
N ALA A 30 -0.46 -9.68 -16.80
CA ALA A 30 -0.70 -11.12 -16.72
C ALA A 30 -2.11 -11.50 -17.19
N SER A 31 -3.07 -10.58 -17.05
CA SER A 31 -4.47 -10.76 -17.44
C SER A 31 -4.71 -10.14 -18.82
N GLU A 32 -3.91 -10.54 -19.83
CA GLU A 32 -4.11 -10.14 -21.23
C GLU A 32 -5.60 -10.29 -21.58
N ASN A 33 -6.33 -9.16 -21.70
CA ASN A 33 -7.75 -9.00 -22.05
C ASN A 33 -8.76 -8.64 -20.93
N GLU A 34 -8.43 -8.67 -19.63
CA GLU A 34 -9.37 -8.19 -18.59
C GLU A 34 -9.07 -6.74 -18.21
N THR A 35 -9.52 -5.80 -19.06
CA THR A 35 -9.49 -4.37 -18.74
C THR A 35 -10.45 -4.08 -17.57
N GLY A 36 -9.90 -4.03 -16.35
CA GLY A 36 -10.60 -3.47 -15.19
C GLY A 36 -11.48 -4.42 -14.41
N SER A 37 -11.11 -5.70 -14.30
CA SER A 37 -11.80 -6.61 -13.37
C SER A 37 -11.69 -6.06 -11.92
N PRO A 38 -12.81 -5.88 -11.19
CA PRO A 38 -12.80 -5.39 -9.81
C PRO A 38 -11.94 -6.24 -8.86
N THR A 39 -11.69 -7.49 -9.25
CA THR A 39 -10.88 -8.46 -8.51
C THR A 39 -9.42 -8.03 -8.36
N MET A 40 -8.93 -7.14 -9.22
CA MET A 40 -7.56 -6.61 -9.20
C MET A 40 -7.23 -5.88 -7.89
N PHE A 41 -8.20 -5.22 -7.25
CA PHE A 41 -8.01 -4.59 -5.94
C PHE A 41 -8.02 -5.60 -4.80
N THR A 42 -8.71 -6.73 -4.97
CA THR A 42 -8.79 -7.80 -3.97
C THR A 42 -7.78 -8.92 -4.20
N ASP A 43 -6.89 -8.77 -5.18
CA ASP A 43 -5.90 -9.79 -5.51
C ASP A 43 -4.96 -10.03 -4.32
N LYS A 44 -4.62 -11.30 -4.07
CA LYS A 44 -3.74 -11.70 -2.97
C LYS A 44 -2.36 -11.03 -3.07
N ALA A 45 -1.88 -10.74 -4.27
CA ALA A 45 -0.64 -10.02 -4.51
C ALA A 45 -0.69 -8.58 -3.99
N ASN A 46 -1.87 -7.94 -4.00
CA ASN A 46 -2.09 -6.59 -3.46
C ASN A 46 -2.24 -6.56 -1.93
N PHE A 47 -2.61 -7.67 -1.30
CA PHE A 47 -2.86 -7.72 0.14
C PHE A 47 -1.67 -7.29 1.00
N LYS A 48 -0.45 -7.66 0.59
CA LYS A 48 0.79 -7.26 1.28
C LYS A 48 0.96 -5.73 1.30
N TRP A 49 0.60 -5.05 0.23
CA TRP A 49 0.73 -3.60 0.11
C TRP A 49 -0.27 -2.87 1.00
N TYR A 50 -1.50 -3.39 1.12
CA TYR A 50 -2.48 -2.86 2.09
C TYR A 50 -2.00 -3.01 3.54
N GLY A 51 -1.30 -4.11 3.87
CA GLY A 51 -0.67 -4.28 5.17
C GLY A 51 0.35 -3.17 5.46
N ILE A 52 1.20 -2.83 4.49
CA ILE A 52 2.21 -1.77 4.63
C ILE A 52 1.55 -0.39 4.74
N ILE A 53 0.52 -0.11 3.94
CA ILE A 53 -0.23 1.15 4.01
C ILE A 53 -0.90 1.27 5.39
N GLY A 54 -1.56 0.22 5.86
CA GLY A 54 -2.19 0.17 7.18
C GLY A 54 -1.18 0.41 8.30
N ALA A 55 -0.01 -0.24 8.24
CA ALA A 55 1.08 0.00 9.19
C ALA A 55 1.55 1.46 9.17
N GLY A 56 1.67 2.07 7.98
CA GLY A 56 2.01 3.48 7.82
C GLY A 56 1.00 4.43 8.48
N ILE A 57 -0.30 4.16 8.32
CA ILE A 57 -1.38 4.92 8.97
C ILE A 57 -1.31 4.77 10.49
N VAL A 58 -1.10 3.55 10.99
CA VAL A 58 -0.98 3.29 12.44
C VAL A 58 0.24 3.99 13.02
N LEU A 59 1.39 3.95 12.33
CA LEU A 59 2.61 4.67 12.73
C LEU A 59 2.40 6.17 12.75
N TRP A 60 1.70 6.73 11.75
CA TRP A 60 1.37 8.14 11.74
C TRP A 60 0.43 8.53 12.88
N TYR A 61 -0.62 7.73 13.13
CA TYR A 61 -1.53 7.96 14.26
C TYR A 61 -0.79 7.90 15.60
N ALA A 62 0.08 6.90 15.78
CA ALA A 62 0.94 6.77 16.95
C ALA A 62 1.88 7.96 17.09
N ALA A 63 2.49 8.43 16.00
CA ALA A 63 3.36 9.62 16.02
C ALA A 63 2.62 10.88 16.49
N GLU A 64 1.34 11.01 16.16
CA GLU A 64 0.52 12.17 16.49
C GLU A 64 -0.07 12.09 17.91
N ARG A 65 -0.42 10.88 18.37
CA ARG A 65 -1.20 10.68 19.60
C ARG A 65 -0.43 10.10 20.79
N LEU A 66 0.81 9.65 20.60
CA LEU A 66 1.72 9.16 21.64
C LEU A 66 2.97 10.05 21.72
#